data_AF-A0A1F5VUA1-F1
#
_entry.id   AF-A0A1F5VUA1-F1
#
_cell.length_a   1.000
_cell.length_b   1.000
_cell.length_c   1.000
_cell.angle_alpha   90.00
_cell.angle_beta   90.00
_cell.angle_gamma   90.00
#
_symmetry.space_group_name_H-M   'P 1'
#
loop_
_entity.id
_entity.type
_entity.pdbx_description
1 polymer ?
#
loop_
_entity_poly.entity_id
_entity_poly.type
_entity_poly.pdbx_seq_one_letter_code
_entity_poly.pdbx_strand_id
1 'polypeptide(L)'
;MRAESLKKIGLLSEEYFFYHEESDWCFKAKKNNYEIWYVPSAEVFHVGGASTSLAQKSEMISDSNVILYRNTVGLFKGIIISFIMVLTELLSLIKPRDHTEYEEIQIMLIVQLKTLKKLIFSLFSSNRINYDRKKHNNHIK
;
A
#
# COMPACT_ATOMS: atom_id res chain seq x y z
N MET A 1 -13.81 -19.13 -4.29
CA MET A 1 -13.76 -18.50 -5.64
C MET A 1 -13.65 -19.58 -6.71
N ARG A 2 -14.27 -19.42 -7.88
CA ARG A 2 -14.22 -20.39 -8.98
C ARG A 2 -12.98 -20.16 -9.86
N ALA A 3 -12.41 -21.20 -10.46
CA ALA A 3 -11.21 -21.11 -11.29
C ALA A 3 -11.40 -20.21 -12.54
N GLU A 4 -12.60 -20.19 -13.13
CA GLU A 4 -12.92 -19.32 -14.26
C GLU A 4 -12.85 -17.83 -13.88
N SER A 5 -13.20 -17.47 -12.64
CA SER A 5 -13.09 -16.10 -12.14
C SER A 5 -11.65 -15.62 -12.14
N LEU A 6 -10.71 -16.48 -11.74
CA LEU A 6 -9.27 -16.18 -11.76
C LEU A 6 -8.76 -15.94 -13.19
N LYS A 7 -9.26 -16.68 -14.19
CA LYS A 7 -8.89 -16.48 -15.59
C LYS A 7 -9.37 -15.11 -16.12
N LYS A 8 -10.50 -14.61 -15.61
CA LYS A 8 -11.06 -13.30 -16.01
C LYS A 8 -10.39 -12.12 -15.28
N ILE A 9 -10.17 -12.24 -13.97
CA ILE A 9 -9.60 -11.15 -13.15
C ILE A 9 -8.08 -11.07 -13.29
N GLY A 10 -7.42 -12.22 -13.46
CA GLY A 10 -5.96 -12.37 -13.35
C GLY A 10 -5.52 -12.79 -11.95
N LEU A 11 -4.22 -13.03 -11.80
CA LEU A 11 -3.59 -13.34 -10.51
C LEU A 11 -3.19 -12.06 -9.75
N LEU A 12 -2.72 -12.23 -8.52
CA LEU A 12 -2.06 -11.15 -7.77
C LEU A 12 -0.86 -10.63 -8.56
N SER A 13 -0.60 -9.33 -8.50
CA SER A 13 0.49 -8.71 -9.24
C SER A 13 1.83 -8.99 -8.55
N GLU A 14 2.79 -9.54 -9.28
CA GLU A 14 4.19 -9.73 -8.83
C GLU A 14 4.96 -8.40 -8.71
N GLU A 15 4.32 -7.26 -8.99
CA GLU A 15 4.92 -5.96 -8.74
C GLU A 15 4.99 -5.61 -7.25
N TYR A 16 4.07 -6.14 -6.44
CA TYR A 16 4.08 -5.99 -5.00
C TYR A 16 5.05 -7.00 -4.39
N PHE A 17 5.95 -6.53 -3.52
CA PHE A 17 6.70 -7.42 -2.63
C PHE A 17 5.86 -7.79 -1.40
N PHE A 18 5.17 -6.79 -0.81
CA PHE A 18 4.28 -6.95 0.33
C PHE A 18 3.31 -5.77 0.41
N TYR A 19 2.09 -6.00 0.91
CA TYR A 19 1.01 -5.01 1.05
C TYR A 19 0.35 -4.59 -0.26
N HIS A 20 -0.99 -4.46 -0.20
CA HIS A 20 -1.88 -3.96 -1.25
C HIS A 20 -2.05 -4.86 -2.49
N GLU A 21 -1.40 -6.02 -2.57
CA GLU A 21 -1.59 -6.99 -3.64
C GLU A 21 -3.05 -7.45 -3.71
N GLU A 22 -3.68 -7.74 -2.58
CA GLU A 22 -5.07 -8.18 -2.55
C GLU A 22 -6.02 -7.00 -2.80
N SER A 23 -5.65 -5.80 -2.36
CA SER A 23 -6.44 -4.58 -2.58
C SER A 23 -6.51 -4.22 -4.07
N ASP A 24 -5.37 -4.26 -4.78
CA ASP A 24 -5.32 -4.07 -6.23
C ASP A 24 -6.12 -5.15 -6.96
N TRP A 25 -5.99 -6.40 -6.51
CA TRP A 25 -6.76 -7.52 -7.07
C TRP A 25 -8.26 -7.38 -6.86
N CYS A 26 -8.69 -6.94 -5.68
CA CYS A 26 -10.07 -6.61 -5.36
C CYS A 26 -10.62 -5.49 -6.26
N PHE A 27 -9.80 -4.47 -6.53
CA PHE A 27 -10.16 -3.41 -7.47
C PHE A 27 -10.34 -3.95 -8.90
N LYS A 28 -9.47 -4.85 -9.37
CA LYS A 28 -9.62 -5.54 -10.66
C LYS A 28 -10.86 -6.44 -10.69
N ALA A 29 -11.16 -7.13 -9.60
CA ALA A 29 -12.36 -7.96 -9.47
C ALA A 29 -13.62 -7.10 -9.63
N LYS A 30 -13.72 -5.97 -8.93
CA LYS A 30 -14.83 -5.01 -9.08
C LYS A 30 -14.95 -4.47 -10.50
N LYS A 31 -13.83 -4.14 -11.17
CA LYS A 31 -13.84 -3.74 -12.59
C LYS A 31 -14.35 -4.82 -13.53
N ASN A 32 -14.25 -6.10 -13.14
CA ASN A 32 -14.82 -7.24 -13.86
C ASN A 32 -16.21 -7.63 -13.35
N ASN A 33 -16.93 -6.72 -12.69
CA ASN A 33 -18.28 -6.91 -12.16
C ASN A 33 -18.40 -8.06 -11.14
N TYR A 34 -17.32 -8.36 -10.43
CA TYR A 34 -17.38 -9.26 -9.27
C TYR A 34 -17.71 -8.49 -8.00
N GLU A 35 -18.53 -9.11 -7.16
CA GLU A 35 -18.82 -8.64 -5.82
C GLU A 35 -17.74 -9.07 -4.84
N ILE A 36 -17.52 -8.25 -3.81
CA ILE A 36 -16.60 -8.54 -2.71
C ILE A 36 -17.43 -8.68 -1.44
N TRP A 37 -17.35 -9.84 -0.81
CA TRP A 37 -18.15 -10.20 0.36
C TRP A 37 -17.27 -10.46 1.57
N TYR A 38 -17.73 -9.99 2.73
CA TYR A 38 -17.22 -10.39 4.03
C TYR A 38 -18.18 -11.39 4.65
N VAL A 39 -17.67 -12.52 5.15
CA VAL A 39 -18.47 -13.61 5.72
C VAL A 39 -18.11 -13.73 7.20
N PRO A 40 -18.87 -13.10 8.12
CA PRO A 40 -18.52 -13.05 9.54
C PRO A 40 -18.53 -14.43 10.22
N SER A 41 -19.28 -15.39 9.68
CA SER A 41 -19.32 -16.77 10.19
C SER A 41 -18.11 -17.61 9.81
N ALA A 42 -17.26 -17.14 8.89
CA ALA A 42 -16.03 -17.81 8.52
C ALA A 42 -14.88 -17.24 9.36
N GLU A 43 -14.45 -17.99 10.37
CA GLU A 43 -13.40 -17.58 11.30
C GLU A 43 -12.05 -18.19 10.91
N VAL A 44 -11.00 -17.36 10.89
CA VAL A 44 -9.62 -17.78 10.65
C VAL A 44 -8.72 -17.06 11.65
N PHE A 45 -7.94 -17.81 12.42
CA PHE A 45 -7.01 -17.25 13.38
C PHE A 45 -5.68 -16.92 12.71
N HIS A 46 -5.29 -15.65 12.73
CA HIS A 46 -3.98 -15.19 12.25
C HIS A 46 -3.06 -14.92 13.45
N VAL A 47 -2.06 -15.79 13.63
CA VAL A 47 -0.99 -15.53 14.61
C VAL A 47 -0.08 -14.47 14.02
N GLY A 48 -0.15 -13.24 14.55
CA GLY A 48 0.67 -12.13 14.07
C GLY A 48 2.17 -12.42 14.18
N GLY A 49 2.96 -11.90 13.23
CA GLY A 49 4.41 -11.94 13.22
C GLY A 49 5.04 -10.56 13.40
N ALA A 50 6.21 -10.50 14.03
CA ALA A 50 7.00 -9.27 14.22
C ALA A 50 8.35 -9.33 13.46
N SER A 51 8.30 -9.72 12.18
CA SER A 51 9.50 -10.05 11.40
C SER A 51 10.19 -8.85 10.73
N THR A 52 9.61 -7.65 10.82
CA THR A 52 10.03 -6.50 10.00
C THR A 52 10.25 -5.26 10.86
N SER A 53 11.40 -4.61 10.70
CA SER A 53 11.67 -3.34 11.38
C SER A 53 10.75 -2.23 10.87
N LEU A 54 10.58 -1.19 11.68
CA LEU A 54 9.75 -0.05 11.32
C LEU A 54 10.20 0.63 10.02
N ALA A 55 11.52 0.77 9.83
CA ALA A 55 12.09 1.37 8.63
C ALA A 55 11.74 0.54 7.38
N GLN A 56 11.90 -0.78 7.45
CA GLN A 56 11.55 -1.71 6.36
C GLN A 56 10.04 -1.66 6.06
N LYS A 57 9.19 -1.70 7.10
CA LYS A 57 7.73 -1.62 6.96
C LYS A 57 7.31 -0.32 6.26
N SER A 58 7.89 0.81 6.67
CA SER A 58 7.56 2.11 6.07
C SER A 58 7.94 2.18 4.59
N GLU A 59 9.06 1.55 4.22
CA GLU A 59 9.54 1.49 2.84
C GLU A 59 8.58 0.65 1.99
N MET A 60 8.31 -0.59 2.43
CA MET A 60 7.43 -1.53 1.73
C MET A 60 6.04 -0.96 1.49
N ILE A 61 5.40 -0.38 2.54
CA ILE A 61 4.08 0.23 2.39
C ILE A 61 4.14 1.41 1.40
N SER A 62 5.17 2.24 1.48
CA SER A 62 5.28 3.41 0.61
C SER A 62 5.45 3.04 -0.87
N ASP A 63 6.19 1.97 -1.18
CA ASP A 63 6.33 1.43 -2.53
C ASP A 63 5.02 0.84 -3.05
N SER A 64 4.38 0.01 -2.22
CA SER A 64 3.11 -0.61 -2.57
C SER A 64 2.00 0.41 -2.80
N ASN A 65 1.97 1.51 -2.05
CA ASN A 65 1.04 2.63 -2.32
C ASN A 65 1.23 3.23 -3.72
N VAL A 66 2.47 3.39 -4.18
CA VAL A 66 2.75 3.96 -5.52
C VAL A 66 2.21 3.03 -6.61
N ILE A 67 2.45 1.71 -6.46
CA ILE A 67 1.94 0.69 -7.39
C ILE A 67 0.41 0.68 -7.37
N LEU A 68 -0.21 0.71 -6.18
CA LEU A 68 -1.65 0.73 -6.01
C LEU A 68 -2.28 1.95 -6.68
N TYR A 69 -1.78 3.15 -6.40
CA TYR A 69 -2.33 4.36 -6.99
C TYR A 69 -2.18 4.39 -8.50
N ARG A 70 -1.03 3.96 -9.03
CA ARG A 70 -0.82 3.85 -10.48
C ARG A 70 -1.83 2.88 -11.13
N ASN A 71 -2.07 1.72 -10.52
CA ASN A 71 -2.94 0.68 -11.07
C ASN A 71 -4.44 0.98 -10.91
N THR A 72 -4.82 1.79 -9.91
CA THR A 72 -6.22 2.03 -9.56
C THR A 72 -6.75 3.40 -10.02
N VAL A 73 -6.17 4.49 -9.51
CA VAL A 73 -6.67 5.86 -9.66
C VAL A 73 -5.82 6.74 -10.59
N GLY A 74 -4.60 6.30 -10.91
CA GLY A 74 -3.59 7.04 -11.66
C GLY A 74 -2.73 7.96 -10.78
N LEU A 75 -1.55 8.33 -11.28
CA LEU A 75 -0.53 9.07 -10.51
C LEU A 75 -1.00 10.44 -10.02
N PHE A 76 -1.65 11.24 -10.87
CA PHE A 76 -2.12 12.59 -10.48
C PHE A 76 -3.14 12.54 -9.34
N LYS A 77 -4.14 11.65 -9.43
CA LYS A 77 -5.11 11.46 -8.34
C LYS A 77 -4.43 10.90 -7.09
N GLY A 78 -3.45 10.00 -7.26
CA GLY A 78 -2.64 9.49 -6.15
C GLY A 78 -1.88 10.60 -5.41
N ILE A 79 -1.32 11.59 -6.12
CA ILE A 79 -0.64 12.74 -5.50
C ILE A 79 -1.63 13.58 -4.69
N ILE A 80 -2.81 13.88 -5.25
CA ILE A 80 -3.85 14.64 -4.54
C ILE A 80 -4.30 13.90 -3.28
N ILE A 81 -4.58 12.59 -3.39
CA ILE A 81 -4.97 11.75 -2.24
C ILE A 81 -3.86 11.76 -1.18
N SER A 82 -2.61 11.54 -1.57
CA SER A 82 -1.48 11.49 -0.64
C SER A 82 -1.26 12.83 0.05
N PHE A 83 -1.41 13.94 -0.67
CA PHE A 83 -1.35 15.28 -0.08
C PHE A 83 -2.46 15.51 0.96
N ILE A 84 -3.70 15.11 0.64
CA ILE A 84 -4.83 15.19 1.58
C ILE A 84 -4.55 14.33 2.82
N MET A 85 -4.04 13.11 2.67
CA MET A 85 -3.71 12.23 3.79
C MET A 85 -2.66 12.85 4.72
N VAL A 86 -1.58 13.41 4.17
CA VAL A 86 -0.57 14.16 4.95
C VAL A 86 -1.23 15.32 5.70
N LEU A 87 -2.07 16.11 5.04
CA LEU A 87 -2.73 17.25 5.66
C LEU A 87 -3.66 16.81 6.81
N THR A 88 -4.45 15.76 6.61
CA THR A 88 -5.33 15.25 7.67
C THR A 88 -4.56 14.71 8.87
N GLU A 89 -3.40 14.09 8.63
CA GLU A 89 -2.55 13.56 9.70
C GLU A 89 -1.85 14.70 10.46
N LEU A 90 -1.41 15.75 9.77
CA LEU A 90 -0.86 16.95 10.43
C LEU A 90 -1.89 17.66 11.31
N LEU A 91 -3.15 17.75 10.86
CA LEU A 91 -4.23 18.31 11.67
C LEU A 91 -4.54 17.43 12.90
N SER A 92 -4.27 16.12 12.80
CA SER A 92 -4.47 15.15 13.88
C SER A 92 -3.54 15.41 15.08
N LEU A 93 -2.39 16.08 14.86
CA LEU A 93 -1.41 16.45 15.88
C LEU A 93 -1.86 17.59 16.80
N ILE A 94 -2.92 18.32 16.45
CA ILE A 94 -3.46 19.41 17.28
C ILE A 94 -4.19 18.85 18.53
N LYS A 95 -4.66 17.60 18.45
CA LYS A 95 -5.38 16.96 19.55
C LYS A 95 -4.40 16.44 20.61
N PRO A 96 -4.73 16.56 21.91
CA PRO A 96 -3.95 15.91 22.96
C PRO A 96 -4.00 14.40 22.76
N ARG A 97 -2.85 13.75 22.84
CA ARG A 97 -2.66 12.32 22.57
C ARG A 97 -1.72 11.71 23.60
N ASP A 98 -1.79 10.40 23.76
CA ASP A 98 -0.77 9.68 24.53
C ASP A 98 0.49 9.39 23.70
N HIS A 99 1.53 8.89 24.36
CA HIS A 99 2.82 8.62 23.70
C HIS A 99 2.72 7.58 22.58
N THR A 100 1.90 6.55 22.75
CA THR A 100 1.75 5.47 21.76
C THR A 100 1.05 5.99 20.52
N GLU A 101 -0.02 6.76 20.69
CA GLU A 101 -0.72 7.39 19.57
C GLU A 101 0.19 8.35 18.80
N TYR A 102 1.07 9.11 19.48
CA TYR A 102 2.05 9.98 18.81
C TYR A 102 3.04 9.19 17.95
N GLU A 103 3.55 8.05 18.45
CA GLU A 103 4.45 7.19 17.68
C GLU A 103 3.74 6.65 16.43
N GLU A 104 2.48 6.19 16.56
CA GLU A 104 1.70 5.71 15.41
C GLU A 104 1.48 6.80 14.35
N ILE A 105 1.15 8.02 14.76
CA ILE A 105 1.01 9.17 13.85
C ILE A 105 2.34 9.46 13.14
N GLN A 106 3.46 9.51 13.87
CA GLN A 106 4.76 9.80 13.28
C GLN A 106 5.13 8.76 12.23
N ILE A 107 4.88 7.48 12.51
CA ILE A 107 5.09 6.38 11.57
C ILE A 107 4.23 6.56 10.32
N MET A 108 2.94 6.84 10.50
CA MET A 108 2.01 7.04 9.40
C MET A 108 2.43 8.24 8.53
N LEU A 109 2.83 9.34 9.16
CA LEU A 109 3.31 10.54 8.48
C LEU A 109 4.57 10.26 7.66
N ILE A 110 5.52 9.49 8.19
CA ILE A 110 6.72 9.06 7.44
C ILE A 110 6.33 8.27 6.19
N VAL A 111 5.40 7.31 6.32
CA VAL A 111 4.90 6.52 5.18
C VAL A 111 4.26 7.43 4.13
N GLN A 112 3.35 8.32 4.55
CA GLN A 112 2.64 9.23 3.66
C GLN A 112 3.58 10.19 2.92
N LEU A 113 4.58 10.76 3.61
CA LEU A 113 5.58 11.64 3.02
C LEU A 113 6.48 10.89 2.01
N LYS A 114 6.89 9.66 2.32
CA LYS A 114 7.63 8.80 1.39
C LYS A 114 6.80 8.51 0.14
N THR A 115 5.53 8.11 0.31
CA THR A 115 4.61 7.86 -0.81
C THR A 115 4.45 9.10 -1.69
N LEU A 116 4.17 10.27 -1.10
CA LEU A 116 3.99 11.52 -1.85
C LEU A 116 5.25 11.87 -2.65
N LYS A 117 6.44 11.78 -2.03
CA LYS A 117 7.72 12.02 -2.71
C LYS A 117 7.92 11.08 -3.89
N LYS A 118 7.67 9.77 -3.72
CA LYS A 118 7.82 8.76 -4.77
C LYS A 118 6.84 8.97 -5.93
N LEU A 119 5.60 9.38 -5.64
CA LEU A 119 4.61 9.71 -6.67
C LEU A 119 5.02 10.93 -7.49
N ILE A 120 5.48 12.01 -6.83
CA ILE A 120 5.96 13.21 -7.51
C ILE A 120 7.16 12.86 -8.39
N PHE A 121 8.12 12.09 -7.87
CA PHE A 121 9.28 11.64 -8.65
C PHE A 121 8.87 10.81 -9.88
N SER A 122 7.85 9.96 -9.72
CA SER A 122 7.32 9.11 -10.81
C SER A 122 6.71 9.90 -11.97
N LEU A 123 6.36 11.18 -11.80
CA LEU A 123 5.92 12.05 -12.91
C LEU A 123 7.05 12.38 -13.88
N PHE A 124 8.30 12.37 -13.41
CA PHE A 124 9.48 12.81 -14.18
C PHE A 124 10.36 11.64 -14.63
N SER A 125 10.17 10.45 -14.09
CA SER A 125 10.89 9.24 -14.47
C SER A 125 9.97 8.30 -15.24
N SER A 126 10.01 8.32 -16.58
CA SER A 126 9.16 7.49 -17.43
C SER A 126 9.34 5.98 -17.27
N ASN A 127 10.36 5.50 -16.53
CA ASN A 127 10.59 4.09 -16.24
C ASN A 127 11.67 3.93 -15.16
N ARG A 128 11.27 3.60 -13.91
CA ARG A 128 12.01 2.72 -12.96
C ARG A 128 11.42 2.78 -11.54
N ILE A 129 10.34 2.03 -11.30
CA ILE A 129 10.06 1.49 -9.94
C ILE A 129 10.90 0.21 -9.71
N ASN A 130 11.51 -0.35 -10.77
CA ASN A 130 12.35 -1.55 -10.71
C ASN A 130 13.75 -1.35 -10.07
N TYR A 131 14.15 -0.13 -9.67
CA TYR A 131 15.47 0.09 -9.09
C TYR A 131 15.60 -0.50 -7.66
N ASP A 132 14.54 -0.45 -6.84
CA ASP A 132 14.60 -0.91 -5.45
C ASP A 132 14.43 -2.43 -5.26
N ARG A 133 13.90 -3.17 -6.25
CA ARG A 133 13.82 -4.66 -6.19
C ARG A 133 15.18 -5.33 -6.04
N LYS A 134 16.24 -4.76 -6.63
CA LYS A 134 17.60 -5.33 -6.52
C LYS A 134 18.23 -5.12 -5.14
N LYS A 135 17.79 -4.12 -4.37
CA LYS A 135 18.37 -3.81 -3.07
C LYS A 135 17.76 -4.67 -1.96
N HIS A 136 16.45 -4.92 -2.01
CA HIS A 136 15.75 -5.71 -1.00
C HIS A 136 16.04 -7.21 -1.06
N ASN A 137 16.29 -7.79 -2.24
CA ASN A 137 16.68 -9.21 -2.36
C ASN A 137 18.08 -9.53 -1.82
N ASN A 138 18.92 -8.52 -1.53
CA ASN A 138 20.27 -8.72 -1.00
C ASN A 138 20.35 -8.73 0.54
N HIS A 139 19.24 -8.46 1.25
CA HIS A 139 19.21 -8.41 2.72
C HIS A 139 18.43 -9.58 3.35
N ILE A 140 18.01 -10.56 2.56
CA ILE A 140 17.32 -11.80 3.01
C ILE A 140 18.16 -13.03 2.63
N LYS A 141 19.46 -12.99 2.98
CA LYS A 141 20.32 -14.17 3.04
C LYS A 141 21.05 -14.20 4.36
#